data_AF-A0A1S4CE89-F1
#
_entry.id   AF-A0A1S4CE89-F1
#
_cell.length_a   1.000
_cell.length_b   1.000
_cell.length_c   1.000
_cell.angle_alpha   90.00
_cell.angle_beta   90.00
_cell.angle_gamma   90.00
#
_symmetry.space_group_name_H-M   'P 1'
#
loop_
_entity.id
_entity.type
_entity.pdbx_description
1 polymer ?
#
loop_
_entity_poly.entity_id
_entity_poly.type
_entity_poly.pdbx_seq_one_letter_code
_entity_poly.pdbx_strand_id
1 'polypeptide(L)'
;MFGRWNYSNRKEATQTYTTLGKKYQGMLTLNEEMSTRMTVVPSTEYLHTVNDGGRNYTVCLLERKCVCGRFQVDELPCPHAWAVLKSKFLMPEEYCSNYYKPNTIVMTYDLPVYPLPDRNDWNIPEHVVEEVVLPPKWKRPPGRPKKKRDKTLSELLQPKNQHSCSICGQGGHNKRTCRNAPRNK
;
A
#
# COMPACT_ATOMS: atom_id res chain seq x y z
N MET A 1 -2.87 -23.44 -11.56
CA MET A 1 -2.26 -22.14 -11.18
C MET A 1 -2.76 -21.64 -9.82
N PHE A 2 -4.08 -21.60 -9.59
CA PHE A 2 -4.68 -21.07 -8.35
C PHE A 2 -4.43 -21.90 -7.08
N GLY A 3 -4.47 -23.24 -7.15
CA GLY A 3 -4.20 -24.09 -5.98
C GLY A 3 -2.81 -23.90 -5.37
N ARG A 4 -1.77 -23.85 -6.22
CA ARG A 4 -0.38 -23.57 -5.78
C ARG A 4 -0.26 -22.19 -5.12
N TRP A 5 -0.89 -21.18 -5.72
CA TRP A 5 -0.89 -19.81 -5.18
C TRP A 5 -1.60 -19.74 -3.81
N ASN A 6 -2.78 -20.35 -3.68
CA ASN A 6 -3.53 -20.42 -2.43
C ASN A 6 -2.73 -21.15 -1.34
N TYR A 7 -2.13 -22.30 -1.67
CA TYR A 7 -1.29 -23.06 -0.74
C TYR A 7 -0.08 -22.25 -0.25
N SER A 8 0.64 -21.57 -1.15
CA SER A 8 1.76 -20.70 -0.79
C SER A 8 1.34 -19.57 0.15
N ASN A 9 0.26 -18.85 -0.16
CA ASN A 9 -0.21 -17.75 0.68
C ASN A 9 -0.75 -18.23 2.03
N ARG A 10 -1.44 -19.37 2.08
CA ARG A 10 -1.87 -20.00 3.33
C ARG A 10 -0.67 -20.31 4.21
N LYS A 11 0.38 -20.92 3.65
CA LYS A 11 1.61 -21.21 4.39
C LYS A 11 2.23 -19.94 4.95
N GLU A 12 2.32 -18.88 4.15
CA GLU A 12 2.85 -17.60 4.59
C GLU A 12 1.99 -16.97 5.70
N ALA A 13 0.67 -17.01 5.56
CA ALA A 13 -0.28 -16.52 6.57
C ALA A 13 -0.12 -17.26 7.90
N THR A 14 -0.05 -18.59 7.88
CA THR A 14 0.13 -19.41 9.09
C THR A 14 1.52 -19.23 9.73
N GLN A 15 2.54 -18.91 8.94
CA GLN A 15 3.92 -18.72 9.40
C GLN A 15 4.24 -17.26 9.74
N THR A 16 3.24 -16.38 9.82
CA THR A 16 3.42 -14.98 10.18
C THR A 16 3.23 -14.81 11.69
N TYR A 17 4.32 -14.49 12.40
CA TYR A 17 4.35 -14.29 13.86
C TYR A 17 4.27 -12.82 14.28
N THR A 18 4.05 -11.90 13.34
CA THR A 18 3.90 -10.46 13.60
C THR A 18 2.47 -10.13 14.05
N THR A 19 2.28 -8.98 14.71
CA THR A 19 0.98 -8.52 15.23
C THR A 19 -0.03 -8.21 14.13
N LEU A 20 0.46 -7.87 12.93
CA LEU A 20 -0.29 -7.76 11.68
C LEU A 20 0.32 -8.66 10.60
N GLY A 21 -0.37 -8.86 9.48
CA GLY A 21 0.23 -9.46 8.28
C GLY A 21 1.49 -8.72 7.84
N LYS A 22 2.55 -9.44 7.41
CA LYS A 22 3.89 -8.87 7.12
C LYS A 22 3.89 -7.56 6.32
N LYS A 23 3.09 -7.50 5.25
CA LYS A 23 2.94 -6.31 4.42
C LYS A 23 2.45 -5.11 5.23
N TYR A 24 1.42 -5.30 6.04
CA TYR A 24 0.80 -4.24 6.84
C TYR A 24 1.67 -3.87 8.02
N GLN A 25 2.39 -4.82 8.62
CA GLN A 25 3.43 -4.53 9.60
C GLN A 25 4.50 -3.60 9.02
N GLY A 26 4.98 -3.88 7.80
CA GLY A 26 5.95 -3.02 7.13
C GLY A 26 5.42 -1.61 6.83
N MET A 27 4.14 -1.49 6.44
CA MET A 27 3.49 -0.18 6.28
C MET A 27 3.42 0.58 7.62
N LEU A 28 3.13 -0.14 8.70
CA LEU A 28 3.00 0.42 10.03
C LEU A 28 4.35 0.96 10.55
N THR A 29 5.43 0.19 10.39
CA THR A 29 6.81 0.61 10.71
C THR A 29 7.25 1.81 9.86
N LEU A 30 6.89 1.86 8.58
CA LEU A 30 7.18 3.03 7.75
C LEU A 30 6.44 4.28 8.24
N ASN A 31 5.19 4.13 8.68
CA ASN A 31 4.41 5.23 9.25
C ASN A 31 5.01 5.73 10.57
N GLU A 32 5.56 4.81 11.38
CA GLU A 32 6.35 5.17 12.55
C GLU A 32 7.55 6.04 12.20
N GLU A 33 8.40 5.60 11.27
CA GLU A 33 9.60 6.34 10.87
C GLU A 33 9.26 7.75 10.39
N MET A 34 8.22 7.89 9.58
CA MET A 34 7.75 9.19 9.10
C MET A 34 7.22 10.10 10.22
N SER A 35 6.63 9.54 11.26
CA SER A 35 6.06 10.30 12.38
C SER A 35 7.11 10.96 13.28
N THR A 36 8.35 10.48 13.26
CA THR A 36 9.40 10.83 14.26
C THR A 36 9.70 12.32 14.37
N ARG A 37 9.44 13.09 13.31
CA ARG A 37 9.79 14.52 13.20
C ARG A 37 8.60 15.44 13.44
N MET A 38 7.42 14.88 13.71
CA MET A 38 6.17 15.61 13.83
C MET A 38 5.97 16.08 15.28
N THR A 39 5.35 17.25 15.45
CA THR A 39 4.93 17.73 16.77
C THR A 39 3.43 17.61 16.91
N VAL A 40 2.98 17.23 18.11
CA VAL A 40 1.56 17.00 18.42
C VAL A 40 1.10 18.01 19.44
N VAL A 41 -0.03 18.66 19.16
CA VAL A 41 -0.72 19.55 20.07
C VAL A 41 -2.10 18.94 20.35
N PRO A 42 -2.39 18.49 21.58
CA PRO A 42 -3.72 17.99 21.91
C PRO A 42 -4.73 19.14 21.93
N SER A 43 -5.92 18.89 21.37
CA SER A 43 -7.06 19.82 21.44
C SER A 43 -8.14 19.30 22.39
N THR A 44 -8.38 17.98 22.36
CA THR A 44 -9.25 17.27 23.33
C THR A 44 -8.63 15.91 23.64
N GLU A 45 -9.35 15.05 24.38
CA GLU A 45 -8.92 13.68 24.63
C GLU A 45 -8.68 12.88 23.34
N TYR A 46 -9.51 13.11 22.31
CA TYR A 46 -9.49 12.36 21.05
C TYR A 46 -9.00 13.18 19.86
N LEU A 47 -9.10 14.51 19.92
CA LEU A 47 -8.75 15.41 18.82
C LEU A 47 -7.39 16.05 19.02
N HIS A 48 -6.54 15.95 18.00
CA HIS A 48 -5.17 16.41 18.04
C HIS A 48 -4.80 17.13 16.74
N THR A 49 -3.95 18.13 16.85
CA THR A 49 -3.31 18.79 15.71
C THR A 49 -1.87 18.33 15.61
N VAL A 50 -1.46 17.85 14.44
CA VAL A 50 -0.10 17.38 14.16
C VAL A 50 0.55 18.31 13.16
N ASN A 51 1.70 18.89 13.51
CA ASN A 51 2.51 19.65 12.57
C ASN A 51 3.50 18.70 11.87
N ASP A 52 3.41 18.66 10.55
CA ASP A 52 4.28 17.88 9.67
C ASP A 52 4.83 18.81 8.60
N GLY A 53 6.11 19.19 8.76
CA GLY A 53 6.82 20.07 7.84
C GLY A 53 6.17 21.46 7.69
N GLY A 54 5.59 22.01 8.77
CA GLY A 54 4.93 23.31 8.77
C GLY A 54 3.46 23.29 8.38
N ARG A 55 2.92 22.13 7.97
CA ARG A 55 1.47 21.97 7.72
C ARG A 55 0.81 21.26 8.89
N ASN A 56 -0.37 21.75 9.27
CA ASN A 56 -1.16 21.15 10.34
C ASN A 56 -2.17 20.14 9.79
N TYR A 57 -2.28 19.01 10.48
CA TYR A 57 -3.23 17.94 10.20
C TYR A 57 -4.03 17.63 11.46
N THR A 58 -5.35 17.57 11.32
CA THR A 58 -6.22 17.17 12.42
C THR A 58 -6.40 15.66 12.43
N VAL A 59 -6.22 15.05 13.60
CA VAL A 59 -6.38 13.61 13.85
C VAL A 59 -7.43 13.42 14.94
N CYS A 60 -8.41 12.56 14.68
CA CYS A 60 -9.39 12.09 15.66
C CYS A 60 -9.17 10.60 15.91
N LEU A 61 -8.72 10.23 17.11
CA LEU A 61 -8.47 8.83 17.46
C LEU A 61 -9.76 8.02 17.66
N LEU A 62 -10.82 8.64 18.20
CA LEU A 62 -12.11 7.98 18.43
C LEU A 62 -12.72 7.50 17.11
N GLU A 63 -12.73 8.35 16.10
CA GLU A 63 -13.28 8.02 14.77
C GLU A 63 -12.26 7.38 13.84
N ARG A 64 -11.00 7.24 14.26
CA ARG A 64 -9.88 6.78 13.43
C ARG A 64 -9.73 7.57 12.12
N LYS A 65 -9.82 8.90 12.22
CA LYS A 65 -9.75 9.81 11.06
C LYS A 65 -8.53 10.71 11.11
N CYS A 66 -7.98 11.01 9.93
CA CYS A 66 -7.00 12.07 9.73
C CYS A 66 -7.38 12.89 8.50
N VAL A 67 -7.10 14.20 8.52
CA VAL A 67 -7.29 15.09 7.37
C VAL A 67 -6.47 14.64 6.15
N CYS A 68 -5.39 13.88 6.33
CA CYS A 68 -4.64 13.31 5.21
C CYS A 68 -5.39 12.18 4.47
N GLY A 69 -6.50 11.67 5.03
CA GLY A 69 -7.36 10.63 4.45
C GLY A 69 -6.84 9.20 4.56
N ARG A 70 -5.53 9.02 4.81
CA ARG A 70 -4.91 7.68 4.84
C ARG A 70 -5.39 6.81 6.00
N PHE A 71 -5.69 7.40 7.15
CA PHE A 71 -6.16 6.61 8.31
C PHE A 71 -7.49 5.90 7.98
N GLN A 72 -8.34 6.55 7.20
CA GLN A 72 -9.62 6.04 6.77
C GLN A 72 -9.49 5.03 5.62
N VAL A 73 -8.66 5.35 4.62
CA VAL A 73 -8.52 4.53 3.40
C VAL A 73 -7.72 3.26 3.65
N ASP A 74 -6.60 3.38 4.36
CA ASP A 74 -5.72 2.25 4.64
C ASP A 74 -6.19 1.46 5.86
N GLU A 75 -7.19 1.96 6.62
CA GLU A 75 -7.63 1.44 7.92
C GLU A 75 -6.47 1.09 8.88
N LEU A 76 -5.39 1.87 8.78
CA LEU A 76 -4.16 1.77 9.53
C LEU A 76 -3.77 3.18 9.99
N PRO A 77 -3.17 3.33 11.19
CA PRO A 77 -2.62 4.61 11.60
C PRO A 77 -1.68 5.18 10.54
N CYS A 78 -2.03 6.32 9.96
CA CYS A 78 -1.14 7.09 9.09
C CYS A 78 0.00 7.71 9.90
N PRO A 79 1.04 8.30 9.28
CA PRO A 79 2.14 8.92 10.02
C PRO A 79 1.69 9.96 11.07
N HIS A 80 0.67 10.76 10.73
CA HIS A 80 0.10 11.74 11.67
C HIS A 80 -0.60 11.07 12.84
N ALA A 81 -1.39 10.03 12.59
CA ALA A 81 -2.05 9.27 13.64
C ALA A 81 -1.04 8.55 14.53
N TRP A 82 0.04 8.02 13.95
CA TRP A 82 1.14 7.41 14.68
C TRP A 82 1.80 8.41 15.63
N ALA A 83 2.08 9.64 15.19
CA ALA A 83 2.65 10.68 16.04
C ALA A 83 1.78 10.92 17.29
N VAL A 84 0.45 10.97 17.11
CA VAL A 84 -0.50 11.13 18.22
C VAL A 84 -0.47 9.92 19.15
N LEU A 85 -0.56 8.70 18.60
CA LEU A 85 -0.53 7.47 19.39
C LEU A 85 0.74 7.36 20.23
N LYS A 86 1.90 7.69 19.64
CA LYS A 86 3.19 7.76 20.33
C LYS A 86 3.17 8.79 21.47
N SER A 87 2.60 9.97 21.25
CA SER A 87 2.50 11.02 22.28
C SER A 87 1.61 10.63 23.46
N LYS A 88 0.65 9.71 23.25
CA LYS A 88 -0.26 9.19 24.29
C LYS A 88 0.17 7.83 24.85
N PHE A 89 1.30 7.27 24.42
CA PHE A 89 1.76 5.93 24.78
C PHE A 89 0.72 4.83 24.49
N LEU A 90 -0.02 4.97 23.39
CA LEU A 90 -1.03 4.00 22.95
C LEU A 90 -0.44 3.03 21.92
N MET A 91 -0.87 1.78 21.97
CA MET A 91 -0.44 0.73 21.05
C MET A 91 -1.09 0.91 19.67
N PRO A 92 -0.32 1.18 18.61
CA PRO A 92 -0.91 1.48 17.31
C PRO A 92 -1.60 0.30 16.64
N GLU A 93 -1.22 -0.92 17.00
CA GLU A 93 -1.83 -2.16 16.51
C GLU A 93 -3.32 -2.26 16.88
N GLU A 94 -3.76 -1.61 17.95
CA GLU A 94 -5.18 -1.56 18.39
C GLU A 94 -6.03 -0.66 17.49
N TYR A 95 -5.37 0.28 16.80
CA TYR A 95 -5.99 1.22 15.87
C TYR A 95 -5.96 0.73 14.42
N CYS A 96 -5.42 -0.47 14.19
CA CYS A 96 -5.42 -1.14 12.90
C CYS A 96 -6.72 -1.95 12.68
N SER A 97 -7.13 -2.10 11.42
CA SER A 97 -8.27 -2.94 11.06
C SER A 97 -8.07 -4.41 11.44
N ASN A 98 -9.16 -5.08 11.82
CA ASN A 98 -9.17 -6.50 12.06
C ASN A 98 -8.85 -7.31 10.80
N TYR A 99 -9.07 -6.76 9.61
CA TYR A 99 -8.70 -7.40 8.33
C TYR A 99 -7.20 -7.69 8.18
N TYR A 100 -6.36 -6.97 8.92
CA TYR A 100 -4.90 -7.13 8.86
C TYR A 100 -4.34 -8.02 9.96
N LYS A 101 -5.19 -8.53 10.85
CA LYS A 101 -4.77 -9.43 11.94
C LYS A 101 -4.46 -10.82 11.38
N PRO A 102 -3.45 -11.52 11.93
CA PRO A 102 -3.06 -12.84 11.46
C PRO A 102 -4.23 -13.84 11.39
N ASN A 103 -5.11 -13.83 12.40
CA ASN A 103 -6.27 -14.72 12.43
C ASN A 103 -7.18 -14.52 11.19
N THR A 104 -7.53 -13.27 10.87
CA THR A 104 -8.37 -12.95 9.71
C THR A 104 -7.70 -13.32 8.38
N ILE A 105 -6.38 -13.11 8.28
CA ILE A 105 -5.62 -13.48 7.08
C ILE A 105 -5.61 -15.01 6.92
N VAL A 106 -5.42 -15.77 7.99
CA VAL A 106 -5.49 -17.25 7.93
C VAL A 106 -6.89 -17.72 7.54
N MET A 107 -7.94 -17.14 8.13
CA MET A 107 -9.34 -17.45 7.79
C MET A 107 -9.68 -17.18 6.32
N THR A 108 -8.99 -16.22 5.68
CA THR A 108 -9.15 -15.94 4.24
C THR A 108 -8.76 -17.14 3.36
N TYR A 109 -7.88 -18.02 3.85
CA TYR A 109 -7.39 -19.21 3.16
C TYR A 109 -7.88 -20.52 3.77
N ASP A 110 -8.92 -20.47 4.61
CA ASP A 110 -9.44 -21.66 5.28
C ASP A 110 -10.08 -22.63 4.28
N LEU A 111 -10.80 -22.09 3.29
CA LEU A 111 -11.38 -22.88 2.21
C LEU A 111 -10.29 -23.37 1.22
N PRO A 112 -10.14 -24.69 1.04
CA PRO A 112 -9.16 -25.24 0.10
C PRO A 112 -9.60 -24.98 -1.34
N VAL A 113 -8.64 -24.60 -2.18
CA VAL A 113 -8.82 -24.60 -3.64
C VAL A 113 -8.47 -25.98 -4.15
N TYR A 114 -9.47 -26.80 -4.41
CA TYR A 114 -9.29 -28.13 -4.96
C TYR A 114 -8.72 -28.07 -6.39
N PRO A 115 -7.82 -28.99 -6.76
CA PRO A 115 -7.44 -29.15 -8.15
C PRO A 115 -8.68 -29.53 -8.96
N LEU A 116 -8.79 -28.98 -10.17
CA LEU A 116 -9.81 -29.44 -11.11
C LEU A 116 -9.43 -30.86 -11.58
N PRO A 117 -10.40 -31.78 -11.68
CA PRO A 117 -10.18 -33.08 -12.29
C PRO A 117 -9.80 -32.93 -13.77
N ASP A 118 -9.33 -34.01 -14.40
CA ASP A 118 -9.03 -33.99 -15.83
C ASP A 118 -10.31 -33.66 -16.61
N ARG A 119 -10.15 -32.97 -17.75
CA ARG A 119 -11.28 -32.55 -18.57
C ARG A 119 -12.14 -33.75 -19.02
N ASN A 120 -11.53 -34.92 -19.21
CA ASN A 120 -12.23 -36.13 -19.61
C ASN A 120 -13.15 -36.67 -18.50
N ASP A 121 -12.91 -36.30 -17.24
CA ASP A 121 -13.71 -36.72 -16.09
C ASP A 121 -14.83 -35.73 -15.75
N TRP A 122 -14.97 -34.65 -16.53
CA TRP A 122 -15.98 -33.62 -16.25
C TRP A 122 -17.38 -34.11 -16.65
N ASN A 123 -18.30 -34.18 -15.71
CA ASN A 123 -19.72 -34.34 -16.00
C ASN A 123 -20.32 -32.96 -16.32
N ILE A 124 -20.30 -32.60 -17.60
CA ILE A 124 -20.84 -31.33 -18.10
C ILE A 124 -22.26 -31.58 -18.62
N PRO A 125 -23.29 -30.94 -18.04
CA PRO A 125 -24.65 -31.06 -18.54
C PRO A 125 -24.77 -30.61 -20.00
N GLU A 126 -25.61 -31.29 -20.77
CA GLU A 126 -25.76 -31.07 -22.22
C GLU A 126 -26.09 -29.60 -22.57
N HIS A 127 -26.98 -28.96 -21.79
CA HIS A 127 -27.32 -27.55 -21.95
C HIS A 127 -26.13 -26.58 -21.77
N VAL A 128 -25.10 -26.97 -21.02
CA VAL A 128 -23.87 -26.16 -20.84
C VAL A 128 -22.92 -26.39 -22.01
N VAL A 129 -22.84 -27.62 -22.53
CA VAL A 129 -22.04 -27.94 -23.71
C VAL A 129 -22.56 -27.20 -24.95
N GLU A 130 -23.87 -27.09 -25.06
CA GLU A 130 -24.55 -26.38 -26.15
C GLU A 130 -24.52 -24.85 -25.99
N GLU A 131 -24.16 -24.33 -24.81
CA GLU A 131 -24.13 -22.91 -24.54
C GLU A 131 -22.98 -22.23 -25.28
N VAL A 132 -23.31 -21.44 -26.31
CA VAL A 132 -22.33 -20.63 -27.03
C VAL A 132 -22.16 -19.29 -26.31
N VAL A 133 -21.09 -19.17 -25.51
CA VAL A 133 -20.71 -17.91 -24.87
C VAL A 133 -20.09 -16.96 -25.90
N LEU A 134 -20.89 -16.03 -26.40
CA LEU A 134 -20.43 -14.99 -27.30
C LEU A 134 -19.67 -13.88 -26.54
N PRO A 135 -18.65 -13.25 -27.14
CA PRO A 135 -18.02 -12.09 -26.54
C PRO A 135 -19.05 -10.96 -26.33
N PRO A 136 -18.84 -10.09 -25.32
CA PRO A 136 -19.69 -8.93 -25.14
C PRO A 136 -19.80 -8.13 -26.44
N LYS A 137 -21.04 -7.81 -26.86
CA LYS A 137 -21.31 -7.05 -28.10
C LYS A 137 -20.60 -5.70 -28.13
N TRP A 138 -20.33 -5.12 -26.95
CA TRP A 138 -19.65 -3.85 -26.80
C TRP A 138 -18.30 -4.03 -26.16
N LYS A 139 -17.26 -3.54 -26.83
CA LYS A 139 -15.96 -3.33 -26.21
C LYS A 139 -16.09 -2.13 -25.29
N ARG A 140 -15.51 -2.21 -24.08
CA ARG A 140 -15.27 -1.00 -23.29
C ARG A 140 -14.47 -0.05 -24.19
N PRO A 141 -14.93 1.18 -24.44
CA PRO A 141 -14.12 2.14 -25.17
C PRO A 141 -12.80 2.30 -24.42
N PRO A 142 -11.68 2.50 -25.13
CA PRO A 142 -10.42 2.83 -24.46
C PRO A 142 -10.70 3.99 -23.51
N GLY A 143 -10.55 3.73 -22.22
CA GLY A 143 -10.73 4.75 -21.20
C GLY A 143 -9.79 5.91 -21.49
N ARG A 144 -10.15 7.11 -21.02
CA ARG A 144 -9.27 8.28 -21.16
C ARG A 144 -7.87 7.90 -20.68
N PRO A 145 -6.83 8.00 -21.52
CA PRO A 145 -5.46 7.76 -21.07
C PRO A 145 -5.19 8.61 -19.84
N LYS A 146 -4.72 7.98 -18.75
CA LYS A 146 -4.39 8.72 -17.54
C LYS A 146 -3.35 9.77 -17.90
N LYS A 147 -3.60 11.04 -17.54
CA LYS A 147 -2.62 12.13 -17.74
C LYS A 147 -1.29 11.85 -17.02
N LYS A 148 -1.32 11.09 -15.93
CA LYS A 148 -0.15 10.68 -15.14
C LYS A 148 -0.34 9.25 -14.66
N ARG A 149 0.74 8.48 -14.62
CA ARG A 149 0.79 7.17 -13.96
C ARG A 149 0.68 7.36 -12.45
N ASP A 150 -0.13 6.53 -11.80
CA ASP A 150 -0.15 6.47 -10.33
C ASP A 150 1.16 5.87 -9.84
N LYS A 151 1.86 6.61 -8.99
CA LYS A 151 3.13 6.19 -8.42
C LYS A 151 2.84 5.41 -7.14
N THR A 152 3.52 4.28 -6.97
CA THR A 152 3.50 3.54 -5.70
C THR A 152 4.19 4.36 -4.61
N LEU A 153 3.90 4.05 -3.34
CA LEU A 153 4.46 4.80 -2.20
C LEU A 153 6.00 4.80 -2.19
N SER A 154 6.63 3.69 -2.61
CA SER A 154 8.08 3.61 -2.80
C SER A 154 8.61 4.61 -3.84
N GLU A 155 7.91 4.79 -4.97
CA GLU A 155 8.31 5.73 -6.03
C GLU A 155 8.05 7.21 -5.68
N LEU A 156 7.10 7.49 -4.80
CA LEU A 156 6.83 8.84 -4.30
C LEU A 156 7.93 9.31 -3.34
N LEU A 157 8.54 8.37 -2.62
CA LEU A 157 9.60 8.62 -1.65
C LEU A 157 11.00 8.65 -2.29
N GLN A 158 11.16 8.18 -3.52
CA GLN A 158 12.44 8.32 -4.22
C GLN A 158 12.70 9.81 -4.55
N PRO A 159 13.92 10.31 -4.30
CA PRO A 159 14.32 11.62 -4.79
C PRO A 159 14.07 11.67 -6.30
N LYS A 160 13.42 12.74 -6.80
CA LYS A 160 13.32 12.94 -8.25
C LYS A 160 14.72 12.84 -8.82
N ASN A 161 14.95 11.88 -9.72
CA ASN A 161 16.23 11.68 -10.40
C ASN A 161 16.78 13.05 -10.82
N GLN A 162 17.82 13.52 -10.11
CA GLN A 162 18.59 14.65 -10.57
C GLN A 162 19.32 14.15 -11.80
N HIS A 163 18.97 14.70 -12.95
CA HIS A 163 19.73 14.48 -14.17
C HIS A 163 21.17 14.91 -13.89
N SER A 164 22.11 14.00 -14.12
CA SER A 164 23.54 14.31 -14.07
C SER A 164 23.98 14.84 -15.44
N CYS A 165 24.84 15.85 -15.42
CA CYS A 165 25.42 16.38 -16.64
C CYS A 165 26.31 15.32 -17.30
N SER A 166 26.09 15.03 -18.58
CA SER A 166 26.87 14.02 -19.31
C SER A 166 28.34 14.41 -19.55
N ILE A 167 28.71 15.68 -19.36
CA ILE A 167 30.10 16.16 -19.48
C ILE A 167 30.83 15.98 -18.14
N CYS A 168 30.32 16.57 -17.06
CA CYS A 168 31.04 16.65 -15.78
C CYS A 168 30.51 15.68 -14.71
N GLY A 169 29.42 14.97 -14.96
CA GLY A 169 28.78 14.02 -14.03
C GLY A 169 28.02 14.65 -12.87
N GLN A 170 28.04 15.99 -12.71
CA GLN A 170 27.40 16.69 -11.59
C GLN A 170 25.90 16.95 -11.85
N GLY A 171 25.10 16.93 -10.78
CA GLY A 171 23.66 17.21 -10.85
C GLY A 171 23.33 18.71 -10.96
N GLY A 172 22.08 19.02 -11.31
CA GLY A 172 21.53 20.38 -11.26
C GLY A 172 21.67 21.22 -12.53
N HIS A 173 22.31 20.71 -13.58
CA HIS A 173 22.39 21.35 -14.89
C HIS A 173 22.56 20.31 -16.02
N ASN A 174 22.38 20.73 -17.27
CA ASN A 174 22.53 19.86 -18.43
C ASN A 174 23.78 20.20 -19.27
N LYS A 175 24.06 19.38 -20.30
CA LYS A 175 25.20 19.59 -21.23
C LYS A 175 25.25 21.00 -21.84
N ARG A 176 24.08 21.58 -22.15
CA ARG A 176 23.99 22.89 -22.85
C ARG A 176 24.37 24.05 -21.94
N THR A 177 24.18 23.91 -20.64
CA THR A 177 24.50 24.94 -19.64
C THR A 177 25.70 24.58 -18.78
N CYS A 178 26.48 23.57 -19.18
CA CYS A 178 27.63 23.09 -18.44
C CYS A 178 28.81 24.05 -18.56
N ARG A 179 29.30 24.54 -17.42
CA ARG A 179 30.54 25.34 -17.32
C ARG A 179 31.67 24.58 -16.63
N ASN A 180 31.42 23.33 -16.22
CA ASN A 180 32.38 22.50 -15.51
C ASN A 180 33.29 21.73 -16.49
N ALA A 181 34.48 21.37 -16.01
CA ALA A 181 35.40 20.52 -16.77
C ALA A 181 34.81 19.12 -17.04
N PRO A 182 35.19 18.47 -18.15
CA PRO A 182 34.83 17.07 -18.42
C PRO A 182 35.29 16.14 -17.31
N ARG A 183 34.51 15.09 -17.04
CA ARG A 183 34.90 14.04 -16.10
C ARG A 183 36.18 13.36 -16.63
N ASN A 184 37.26 13.40 -15.84
CA ASN A 184 38.46 12.61 -16.16
C ASN A 184 38.08 11.12 -16.17
N LYS A 185 38.54 10.42 -17.21
CA LYS A 185 38.42 8.96 -17.33
C LYS A 185 39.33 8.26 -16.34
#